data_AF-A0A9D8AKU4-F1
#
_entry.id   AF-A0A9D8AKU4-F1
#
_cell.length_a   1.000
_cell.length_b   1.000
_cell.length_c   1.000
_cell.angle_alpha   90.00
_cell.angle_beta   90.00
_cell.angle_gamma   90.00
#
_symmetry.space_group_name_H-M   'P 1'
#
loop_
_entity.id
_entity.type
_entity.pdbx_description
1 polymer ?
#
loop_
_entity_poly.entity_id
_entity_poly.type
_entity_poly.pdbx_seq_one_letter_code
_entity_poly.pdbx_strand_id
1 'polypeptide(L)'
;MLDVGRHPNVNILAYSEVESLKGDIGNFTATVRKKARYVDEDICNACGDCLVKCPVKKIPDDFDMGLKNRKAVYQYFSQGIPAVMTIDPDNCIYLKKGKCGVCKTKCVKGAIDYEQKDKILELDVGAVIVATGLDVFDPTPLTQYGYGKMKNVITGLEYERLINATGPTGGNLLRPSDGEMAHKVAYVQCVGSRDFNYCNYCSSVCCMYAIKDAMLGREHEPDSESYIFHTDFRNVGKWFQKYEIRGKEEYGINYIRGRVADITEDENQNPILWYEDTETREVKSLNVEMAVLSTAAMAAKGSSELAKKLGVNLSEHGFVAAGLPYPSDTNVPGIFACGFCIGPADIPESVAQASAAANRAAEVVFLGEKKKTA
;
A
#
# COMPACT_ATOMS: atom_id res chain seq x y z
N MET A 1 -11.52 -10.53 3.10
CA MET A 1 -10.86 -10.34 4.41
C MET A 1 -11.71 -10.80 5.58
N LEU A 2 -13.02 -10.54 5.62
CA LEU A 2 -13.89 -11.00 6.71
C LEU A 2 -13.82 -12.52 6.95
N ASP A 3 -13.78 -13.30 5.87
CA ASP A 3 -13.71 -14.77 5.96
C ASP A 3 -12.45 -15.25 6.68
N VAL A 4 -11.29 -14.66 6.37
CA VAL A 4 -10.01 -14.97 7.03
C VAL A 4 -10.10 -14.68 8.54
N GLY A 5 -10.76 -13.59 8.92
CA GLY A 5 -10.95 -13.21 10.34
C GLY A 5 -11.87 -14.12 11.14
N ARG A 6 -12.60 -15.04 10.49
CA ARG A 6 -13.54 -15.97 11.13
C ARG A 6 -13.23 -17.43 10.81
N HIS A 7 -12.15 -17.70 10.07
CA HIS A 7 -11.88 -19.04 9.58
C HIS A 7 -11.33 -19.93 10.72
N PRO A 8 -11.92 -21.10 10.98
CA PRO A 8 -11.56 -21.93 12.15
C PRO A 8 -10.11 -22.46 12.09
N ASN A 9 -9.55 -22.59 10.89
CA ASN A 9 -8.18 -23.06 10.67
C ASN A 9 -7.17 -21.94 10.38
N VAL A 10 -7.55 -20.66 10.54
CA VAL A 10 -6.62 -19.54 10.34
C VAL A 10 -6.55 -18.72 11.61
N ASN A 11 -5.35 -18.59 12.17
CA ASN A 11 -5.09 -17.69 13.28
C ASN A 11 -4.43 -16.40 12.76
N ILE A 12 -5.10 -15.25 12.94
CA ILE A 12 -4.55 -13.95 12.54
C ILE A 12 -3.73 -13.37 13.69
N LEU A 13 -2.42 -13.26 13.47
CA LEU A 13 -1.51 -12.53 14.35
C LEU A 13 -1.27 -11.12 13.79
N ALA A 14 -2.29 -10.27 13.85
CA ALA A 14 -2.17 -8.88 13.42
C ALA A 14 -1.24 -8.10 14.37
N TYR A 15 -0.62 -7.03 13.87
CA TYR A 15 0.35 -6.22 14.62
C TYR A 15 1.47 -7.07 15.23
N SER A 16 1.94 -8.06 14.47
CA SER A 16 2.97 -9.00 14.85
C SER A 16 4.01 -9.13 13.73
N GLU A 17 5.25 -9.45 14.08
CA GLU A 17 6.36 -9.58 13.14
C GLU A 17 7.17 -10.85 13.41
N VAL A 18 7.67 -11.48 12.35
CA VAL A 18 8.56 -12.63 12.46
C VAL A 18 9.96 -12.16 12.87
N GLU A 19 10.50 -12.75 13.94
CA GLU A 19 11.85 -12.45 14.44
C GLU A 19 12.90 -13.42 13.89
N SER A 20 12.56 -14.71 13.86
CA SER A 20 13.44 -15.75 13.34
C SER A 20 12.66 -16.97 12.89
N LEU A 21 13.25 -17.73 11.96
CA LEU A 21 12.80 -19.05 11.57
C LEU A 21 13.96 -20.03 11.73
N LYS A 22 13.72 -21.15 12.41
CA LYS A 22 14.70 -22.23 12.58
C LYS A 22 14.10 -23.56 12.14
N GLY A 23 14.96 -24.51 11.82
CA GLY A 23 14.56 -25.84 11.33
C GLY A 23 14.57 -25.93 9.81
N ASP A 24 13.95 -26.99 9.31
CA ASP A 24 13.99 -27.38 7.90
C ASP A 24 12.59 -27.70 7.40
N ILE A 25 12.48 -27.92 6.08
CA ILE A 25 11.24 -28.28 5.39
C ILE A 25 10.37 -29.27 6.19
N GLY A 26 9.13 -28.88 6.48
CA GLY A 26 8.15 -29.68 7.24
C GLY A 26 8.28 -29.61 8.76
N ASN A 27 9.31 -28.96 9.31
CA ASN A 27 9.54 -28.84 10.75
C ASN A 27 10.27 -27.53 11.11
N PHE A 28 9.63 -26.41 10.82
CA PHE A 28 10.12 -25.10 11.24
C PHE A 28 9.55 -24.70 12.60
N THR A 29 10.35 -23.96 13.37
CA THR A 29 9.88 -23.21 14.54
C THR A 29 10.06 -21.72 14.24
N ALA A 30 8.94 -21.01 14.12
CA ALA A 30 8.89 -19.57 13.89
C ALA A 30 8.75 -18.83 15.23
N THR A 31 9.63 -17.87 15.46
CA THR A 31 9.53 -16.94 16.58
C THR A 31 8.84 -15.68 16.10
N VAL A 32 7.67 -15.36 16.66
CA VAL A 32 6.84 -14.21 16.27
C VAL A 32 6.70 -13.27 17.46
N ARG A 33 7.06 -12.00 17.26
CA ARG A 33 6.79 -10.93 18.22
C ARG A 33 5.40 -10.37 17.95
N LYS A 34 4.48 -10.59 18.88
CA LYS A 34 3.19 -9.90 18.93
C LYS A 34 3.36 -8.60 19.72
N LYS A 35 3.29 -7.46 19.03
CA LYS A 35 3.53 -6.14 19.62
C LYS A 35 2.38 -5.75 20.55
N ALA A 36 2.70 -5.05 21.64
CA ALA A 36 1.68 -4.52 22.54
C ALA A 36 0.84 -3.44 21.82
N ARG A 37 -0.47 -3.66 21.73
CA ARG A 37 -1.43 -2.63 21.28
C ARG A 37 -1.77 -1.62 22.37
N TYR A 38 -1.45 -1.95 23.63
CA TYR A 38 -1.96 -1.35 24.86
C TYR A 38 -3.49 -1.37 24.97
N VAL A 39 -4.09 -2.32 24.26
CA VAL A 39 -5.52 -2.59 24.20
C VAL A 39 -5.70 -4.10 24.14
N ASP A 40 -6.55 -4.64 25.00
CA ASP A 40 -6.93 -6.03 24.99
C ASP A 40 -7.85 -6.33 23.80
N GLU A 41 -7.40 -7.22 22.92
CA GLU A 41 -8.09 -7.59 21.69
C GLU A 41 -9.39 -8.36 21.93
N ASP A 42 -9.50 -9.10 23.03
CA ASP A 42 -10.67 -9.93 23.34
C ASP A 42 -11.80 -9.11 23.97
N ILE A 43 -11.47 -7.97 24.58
CA ILE A 43 -12.42 -7.09 25.27
C ILE A 43 -12.82 -5.90 24.39
N CYS A 44 -11.94 -5.44 23.52
CA CYS A 44 -12.18 -4.28 22.66
C CYS A 44 -13.27 -4.54 21.62
N ASN A 45 -14.19 -3.59 21.48
CA ASN A 45 -15.26 -3.63 20.48
C ASN A 45 -15.14 -2.51 19.41
N ALA A 46 -13.99 -1.83 19.36
CA ALA A 46 -13.71 -0.72 18.44
C ALA A 46 -14.78 0.38 18.35
N CYS A 47 -15.49 0.70 19.45
CA CYS A 47 -16.53 1.73 19.46
C CYS A 47 -16.05 3.17 19.16
N GLY A 48 -14.75 3.46 19.37
CA GLY A 48 -14.16 4.76 19.02
C GLY A 48 -14.22 5.84 20.11
N ASP A 49 -14.88 5.61 21.24
CA ASP A 49 -14.98 6.60 22.33
C ASP A 49 -13.61 7.09 22.85
N CYS A 50 -12.64 6.18 22.89
CA CYS A 50 -11.27 6.49 23.26
C CYS A 50 -10.57 7.44 22.28
N LEU A 51 -10.87 7.33 20.98
CA LEU A 51 -10.31 8.16 19.91
C LEU A 51 -10.85 9.59 19.98
N VAL A 52 -12.16 9.75 20.17
CA VAL A 52 -12.81 11.07 20.24
C VAL A 52 -12.21 11.96 21.34
N LYS A 53 -11.85 11.37 22.48
CA LYS A 53 -11.35 12.12 23.64
C LYS A 53 -9.84 12.18 23.75
N CYS A 54 -9.10 11.58 22.82
CA CYS A 54 -7.64 11.66 22.82
C CYS A 54 -7.17 13.11 22.56
N PRO A 55 -6.36 13.70 23.46
CA PRO A 55 -5.92 15.10 23.30
C PRO A 55 -4.81 15.27 22.25
N VAL A 56 -4.13 14.19 21.83
CA VAL A 56 -3.09 14.24 20.80
C VAL A 56 -3.74 14.49 19.43
N LYS A 57 -3.24 15.44 18.64
CA LYS A 57 -3.89 15.84 17.36
C LYS A 57 -2.95 15.93 16.16
N LYS A 58 -1.64 15.84 16.35
CA LYS A 58 -0.63 16.15 15.32
C LYS A 58 0.23 14.93 15.00
N ILE A 59 -0.42 13.83 14.66
CA ILE A 59 0.26 12.63 14.18
C ILE A 59 -0.25 12.41 12.76
N PRO A 60 0.59 12.49 11.71
CA PRO A 60 0.19 12.12 10.36
C PRO A 60 -0.35 10.69 10.34
N ASP A 61 -1.46 10.48 9.64
CA ASP A 61 -2.04 9.14 9.49
C ASP A 61 -1.34 8.38 8.36
N ASP A 62 -0.65 7.28 8.70
CA ASP A 62 0.12 6.51 7.73
C ASP A 62 -0.76 5.83 6.65
N PHE A 63 -1.98 5.43 7.01
CA PHE A 63 -2.92 4.81 6.08
C PHE A 63 -3.47 5.82 5.07
N ASP A 64 -3.69 7.06 5.51
CA ASP A 64 -4.10 8.18 4.67
C ASP A 64 -2.93 9.00 4.11
N MET A 65 -1.73 8.42 4.02
CA MET A 65 -0.55 9.05 3.41
C MET A 65 -0.17 10.42 4.03
N GLY A 66 -0.53 10.64 5.30
CA GLY A 66 -0.30 11.92 5.99
C GLY A 66 -1.25 13.05 5.60
N LEU A 67 -2.24 12.81 4.73
CA LEU A 67 -3.23 13.80 4.29
C LEU A 67 -4.18 14.25 5.41
N LYS A 68 -4.30 13.44 6.47
CA LYS A 68 -4.96 13.83 7.71
C LYS A 68 -4.12 13.46 8.92
N ASN A 69 -4.49 14.03 10.06
CA ASN A 69 -3.91 13.65 11.34
C ASN A 69 -4.77 12.60 12.05
N ARG A 70 -4.13 11.58 12.61
CA ARG A 70 -4.71 10.63 13.56
C ARG A 70 -4.44 11.01 15.02
N LYS A 71 -5.07 10.24 15.91
CA LYS A 71 -4.87 10.30 17.36
C LYS A 71 -3.83 9.28 17.79
N ALA A 72 -3.34 9.40 19.03
CA ALA A 72 -2.41 8.42 19.60
C ALA A 72 -3.11 7.06 19.83
N VAL A 73 -4.38 7.05 20.22
CA VAL A 73 -5.22 5.83 20.15
C VAL A 73 -6.01 5.86 18.85
N TYR A 74 -5.88 4.82 18.03
CA TYR A 74 -6.39 4.80 16.67
C TYR A 74 -6.81 3.40 16.24
N GLN A 75 -7.61 3.34 15.19
CA GLN A 75 -7.83 2.15 14.40
C GLN A 75 -7.12 2.37 13.07
N TYR A 76 -6.39 1.37 12.54
CA TYR A 76 -5.58 1.56 11.33
C TYR A 76 -6.44 2.01 10.13
N PHE A 77 -7.63 1.43 9.97
CA PHE A 77 -8.68 1.91 9.08
C PHE A 77 -10.04 1.31 9.50
N SER A 78 -11.14 1.89 9.02
CA SER A 78 -12.51 1.56 9.46
C SER A 78 -12.90 0.08 9.32
N GLN A 79 -12.42 -0.60 8.29
CA GLN A 79 -12.72 -2.01 8.01
C GLN A 79 -11.56 -2.95 8.37
N GLY A 80 -10.63 -2.48 9.22
CA GLY A 80 -9.49 -3.26 9.69
C GLY A 80 -9.91 -4.54 10.42
N ILE A 81 -9.21 -5.63 10.16
CA ILE A 81 -9.41 -6.93 10.80
C ILE A 81 -8.09 -7.34 11.47
N PRO A 82 -8.08 -7.64 12.79
CA PRO A 82 -9.20 -7.54 13.73
C PRO A 82 -9.63 -6.09 13.95
N ALA A 83 -10.92 -5.88 14.25
CA ALA A 83 -11.49 -4.57 14.55
C ALA A 83 -11.13 -4.17 15.98
N VAL A 84 -9.87 -3.77 16.19
CA VAL A 84 -9.31 -3.41 17.51
C VAL A 84 -8.53 -2.10 17.44
N MET A 85 -8.68 -1.28 18.48
CA MET A 85 -7.90 -0.05 18.68
C MET A 85 -6.46 -0.35 19.07
N THR A 86 -5.54 0.54 18.71
CA THR A 86 -4.12 0.46 19.05
C THR A 86 -3.67 1.80 19.60
N ILE A 87 -2.79 1.80 20.61
CA ILE A 87 -2.15 3.02 21.12
C ILE A 87 -0.73 3.07 20.60
N ASP A 88 -0.42 4.16 19.92
CA ASP A 88 0.92 4.52 19.47
C ASP A 88 1.78 4.96 20.67
N PRO A 89 2.79 4.17 21.08
CA PRO A 89 3.63 4.50 22.24
C PRO A 89 4.49 5.74 22.01
N ASP A 90 4.91 6.02 20.78
CA ASP A 90 5.82 7.11 20.44
C ASP A 90 5.14 8.48 20.52
N ASN A 91 3.81 8.50 20.45
CA ASN A 91 3.02 9.72 20.50
C ASN A 91 2.05 9.80 21.69
N CYS A 92 1.88 8.72 22.47
CA CYS A 92 1.00 8.69 23.63
C CYS A 92 1.57 9.47 24.83
N ILE A 93 0.82 10.46 25.33
CA ILE A 93 1.22 11.26 26.51
C ILE A 93 1.31 10.39 27.78
N TYR A 94 0.44 9.39 27.94
CA TYR A 94 0.49 8.51 29.12
C TYR A 94 1.75 7.64 29.09
N LEU A 95 2.00 6.94 27.98
CA LEU A 95 3.14 6.02 27.88
C LEU A 95 4.49 6.76 27.97
N LYS A 96 4.56 8.02 27.52
CA LYS A 96 5.78 8.83 27.60
C LYS A 96 5.99 9.57 28.92
N LYS A 97 4.91 10.07 29.53
CA LYS A 97 5.00 11.04 30.65
C LYS A 97 4.18 10.65 31.89
N GLY A 98 3.33 9.63 31.82
CA GLY A 98 2.45 9.20 32.92
C GLY A 98 1.32 10.16 33.30
N LYS A 99 1.06 11.21 32.49
CA LYS A 99 0.17 12.34 32.87
C LYS A 99 -1.21 12.35 32.19
N CYS A 100 -1.54 11.36 31.37
CA CYS A 100 -2.83 11.25 30.66
C CYS A 100 -3.66 10.08 31.24
N GLY A 101 -4.61 9.51 30.49
CA GLY A 101 -5.49 8.43 30.97
C GLY A 101 -6.95 8.56 30.52
N VAL A 102 -7.26 9.59 29.73
CA VAL A 102 -8.62 9.88 29.28
C VAL A 102 -9.21 8.72 28.49
N CYS A 103 -8.44 8.09 27.59
CA CYS A 103 -8.93 6.94 26.84
C CYS A 103 -9.30 5.77 27.76
N LYS A 104 -8.48 5.44 28.78
CA LYS A 104 -8.80 4.38 29.75
C LYS A 104 -10.07 4.70 30.54
N THR A 105 -10.24 5.95 30.96
CA THR A 105 -11.45 6.41 31.68
C THR A 105 -12.71 6.34 30.81
N LYS A 106 -12.58 6.51 29.49
CA LYS A 106 -13.72 6.51 28.55
C LYS A 106 -14.02 5.12 27.96
N CYS A 107 -13.12 4.17 28.12
CA CYS A 107 -13.34 2.80 27.67
C CYS A 107 -14.27 2.07 28.65
N VAL A 108 -15.57 2.05 28.36
CA VAL A 108 -16.60 1.39 29.19
C VAL A 108 -16.30 -0.10 29.39
N LYS A 109 -15.75 -0.76 28.36
CA LYS A 109 -15.37 -2.19 28.40
C LYS A 109 -14.10 -2.46 29.22
N GLY A 110 -13.31 -1.43 29.54
CA GLY A 110 -12.06 -1.61 30.29
C GLY A 110 -10.92 -2.24 29.48
N ALA A 111 -10.97 -2.19 28.14
CA ALA A 111 -9.99 -2.85 27.27
C ALA A 111 -8.60 -2.19 27.26
N ILE A 112 -8.42 -0.98 27.81
CA ILE A 112 -7.13 -0.27 27.71
C ILE A 112 -6.18 -0.68 28.83
N ASP A 113 -5.06 -1.25 28.42
CA ASP A 113 -3.99 -1.71 29.30
C ASP A 113 -2.64 -1.11 28.89
N TYR A 114 -2.20 -0.10 29.63
CA TYR A 114 -0.90 0.55 29.38
C TYR A 114 0.31 -0.27 29.83
N GLU A 115 0.09 -1.33 30.62
CA GLU A 115 1.15 -2.21 31.12
C GLU A 115 1.38 -3.41 30.20
N GLN A 116 0.56 -3.55 29.16
CA GLN A 116 0.71 -4.59 28.14
C GLN A 116 2.13 -4.55 27.55
N LYS A 117 2.77 -5.72 27.49
CA LYS A 117 4.09 -5.91 26.88
C LYS A 117 3.97 -6.77 25.63
N ASP A 118 4.97 -6.63 24.77
CA ASP A 118 5.17 -7.53 23.65
C ASP A 118 5.18 -8.99 24.14
N LYS A 119 4.58 -9.87 23.36
CA LYS A 119 4.61 -11.32 23.60
C LYS A 119 5.44 -11.98 22.51
N ILE A 120 6.38 -12.83 22.91
CA ILE A 120 7.10 -13.71 21.99
C ILE A 120 6.34 -15.03 21.94
N LEU A 121 5.95 -15.43 20.73
CA LEU A 121 5.24 -16.66 20.44
C LEU A 121 6.18 -17.58 19.66
N GLU A 122 6.23 -18.85 20.03
CA GLU A 122 6.87 -19.89 19.24
C GLU A 122 5.78 -20.71 18.55
N LEU A 123 5.90 -20.84 17.22
CA LEU A 123 4.94 -21.53 16.39
C LEU A 123 5.65 -22.63 15.60
N ASP A 124 5.19 -23.87 15.76
CA ASP A 124 5.63 -24.97 14.92
C ASP A 124 4.85 -24.94 13.60
N VAL A 125 5.57 -24.80 12.48
CA VAL A 125 4.99 -24.66 11.14
C VAL A 125 5.68 -25.58 10.14
N GLY A 126 4.91 -26.20 9.26
CA GLY A 126 5.44 -27.11 8.24
C GLY A 126 5.98 -26.40 6.98
N ALA A 127 5.43 -25.23 6.66
CA ALA A 127 5.81 -24.42 5.51
C ALA A 127 5.58 -22.94 5.78
N VAL A 128 6.26 -22.07 5.04
CA VAL A 128 6.16 -20.61 5.14
C VAL A 128 5.84 -20.02 3.76
N ILE A 129 4.94 -19.05 3.71
CA ILE A 129 4.64 -18.28 2.49
C ILE A 129 4.93 -16.80 2.77
N VAL A 130 5.81 -16.19 1.98
CA VAL A 130 6.13 -14.76 2.02
C VAL A 130 5.20 -14.02 1.07
N ALA A 131 4.40 -13.10 1.61
CA ALA A 131 3.44 -12.31 0.85
C ALA A 131 3.41 -10.84 1.37
N THR A 132 4.59 -10.25 1.55
CA THR A 132 4.76 -8.93 2.19
C THR A 132 4.37 -7.74 1.33
N GLY A 133 3.95 -7.98 0.08
CA GLY A 133 3.45 -6.94 -0.81
C GLY A 133 4.54 -5.99 -1.30
N LEU A 134 4.22 -4.70 -1.31
CA LEU A 134 4.99 -3.63 -1.96
C LEU A 134 5.01 -2.36 -1.12
N ASP A 135 5.94 -1.47 -1.47
CA ASP A 135 5.91 -0.05 -1.10
C ASP A 135 5.88 0.81 -2.36
N VAL A 136 5.54 2.09 -2.22
CA VAL A 136 5.58 3.06 -3.32
C VAL A 136 6.82 3.94 -3.24
N PHE A 137 7.36 4.30 -4.40
CA PHE A 137 8.49 5.20 -4.55
C PHE A 137 8.14 6.60 -4.07
N ASP A 138 9.01 7.20 -3.26
CA ASP A 138 8.95 8.60 -2.87
C ASP A 138 9.53 9.47 -3.99
N PRO A 139 8.72 10.29 -4.69
CA PRO A 139 9.18 11.07 -5.82
C PRO A 139 9.87 12.38 -5.42
N THR A 140 10.08 12.67 -4.13
CA THR A 140 10.81 13.86 -3.66
C THR A 140 12.16 14.09 -4.35
N PRO A 141 12.99 13.06 -4.66
CA PRO A 141 14.24 13.24 -5.39
C PRO A 141 14.07 13.69 -6.85
N LEU A 142 12.90 13.45 -7.47
CA LEU A 142 12.57 13.89 -8.83
C LEU A 142 12.10 15.34 -8.81
N THR A 143 13.05 16.26 -8.54
CA THR A 143 12.74 17.67 -8.28
C THR A 143 12.00 18.39 -9.42
N GLN A 144 12.14 17.91 -10.66
CA GLN A 144 11.42 18.42 -11.83
C GLN A 144 9.90 18.19 -11.77
N TYR A 145 9.42 17.33 -10.87
CA TYR A 145 7.98 17.14 -10.67
C TYR A 145 7.43 17.94 -9.50
N GLY A 146 8.27 18.63 -8.72
CA GLY A 146 7.81 19.55 -7.68
C GLY A 146 7.11 18.91 -6.46
N TYR A 147 7.08 17.58 -6.34
CA TYR A 147 6.46 16.89 -5.19
C TYR A 147 7.04 17.35 -3.85
N GLY A 148 6.15 17.59 -2.87
CA GLY A 148 6.49 18.12 -1.55
C GLY A 148 6.78 19.63 -1.51
N LYS A 149 6.96 20.29 -2.66
CA LYS A 149 7.08 21.76 -2.78
C LYS A 149 5.79 22.38 -3.29
N MET A 150 5.23 21.82 -4.37
CA MET A 150 3.96 22.22 -4.98
C MET A 150 2.85 21.41 -4.33
N LYS A 151 1.91 22.09 -3.66
CA LYS A 151 0.87 21.41 -2.86
C LYS A 151 -0.10 20.58 -3.70
N ASN A 152 -0.37 21.04 -4.92
CA ASN A 152 -1.32 20.40 -5.85
C ASN A 152 -0.66 19.30 -6.71
N VAL A 153 0.59 18.94 -6.41
CA VAL A 153 1.25 17.75 -6.96
C VAL A 153 1.22 16.64 -5.91
N ILE A 154 0.47 15.57 -6.19
CA ILE A 154 0.28 14.43 -5.30
C ILE A 154 0.71 13.13 -5.98
N THR A 155 0.87 12.06 -5.21
CA THR A 155 1.09 10.70 -5.71
C THR A 155 -0.22 10.00 -6.04
N GLY A 156 -0.16 8.95 -6.86
CA GLY A 156 -1.32 8.09 -7.13
C GLY A 156 -1.90 7.46 -5.86
N LEU A 157 -1.07 7.12 -4.86
CA LEU A 157 -1.57 6.55 -3.62
C LEU A 157 -2.27 7.61 -2.74
N GLU A 158 -1.82 8.86 -2.74
CA GLU A 158 -2.55 9.97 -2.10
C GLU A 158 -3.89 10.22 -2.80
N TYR A 159 -3.93 10.19 -4.14
CA TYR A 159 -5.18 10.28 -4.90
C TYR A 159 -6.18 9.20 -4.47
N GLU A 160 -5.74 7.95 -4.37
CA GLU A 160 -6.55 6.83 -3.91
C GLU A 160 -7.12 7.06 -2.51
N ARG A 161 -6.39 7.74 -1.62
CA ARG A 161 -6.90 8.12 -0.30
C ARG A 161 -7.96 9.23 -0.41
N LEU A 162 -7.73 10.27 -1.20
CA LEU A 162 -8.68 11.39 -1.38
C LEU A 162 -10.03 10.91 -1.95
N ILE A 163 -9.99 10.12 -3.03
CA ILE A 163 -11.23 9.66 -3.69
C ILE A 163 -11.91 8.51 -2.94
N ASN A 164 -11.29 7.95 -1.90
CA ASN A 164 -11.92 6.93 -1.08
C ASN A 164 -13.05 7.53 -0.22
N ALA A 165 -14.24 6.92 -0.27
CA ALA A 165 -15.39 7.34 0.53
C ALA A 165 -15.14 7.38 2.06
N THR A 166 -14.22 6.54 2.57
CA THR A 166 -13.79 6.54 3.98
C THR A 166 -12.43 7.23 4.20
N GLY A 167 -11.92 7.89 3.17
CA GLY A 167 -10.69 8.66 3.18
C GLY A 167 -10.83 10.02 3.88
N PRO A 168 -9.75 10.84 3.88
CA PRO A 168 -9.70 12.12 4.57
C PRO A 168 -10.72 13.15 4.06
N THR A 169 -11.10 13.09 2.79
CA THR A 169 -12.01 14.05 2.13
C THR A 169 -13.38 13.46 1.81
N GLY A 170 -13.68 12.26 2.32
CA GLY A 170 -14.98 11.61 2.15
C GLY A 170 -15.32 11.25 0.70
N GLY A 171 -14.32 11.02 -0.15
CA GLY A 171 -14.49 10.70 -1.56
C GLY A 171 -14.43 11.89 -2.52
N ASN A 172 -14.22 13.11 -2.00
CA ASN A 172 -14.09 14.31 -2.82
C ASN A 172 -12.63 14.55 -3.19
N LEU A 173 -12.37 14.83 -4.46
CA LEU A 173 -11.03 15.12 -4.96
C LEU A 173 -10.68 16.60 -4.73
N LEU A 174 -10.33 16.92 -3.48
CA LEU A 174 -10.01 18.27 -3.05
C LEU A 174 -8.52 18.58 -3.25
N ARG A 175 -8.23 19.76 -3.79
CA ARG A 175 -6.87 20.30 -3.91
C ARG A 175 -6.25 20.51 -2.52
N PRO A 176 -5.03 20.03 -2.26
CA PRO A 176 -4.37 20.24 -0.96
C PRO A 176 -4.03 21.71 -0.66
N SER A 177 -3.95 22.57 -1.67
CA SER A 177 -3.61 23.99 -1.50
C SER A 177 -4.70 24.83 -0.83
N ASP A 178 -5.96 24.65 -1.24
CA ASP A 178 -7.10 25.48 -0.88
C ASP A 178 -8.35 24.69 -0.43
N GLY A 179 -8.40 23.39 -0.69
CA GLY A 179 -9.52 22.51 -0.32
C GLY A 179 -10.69 22.56 -1.29
N GLU A 180 -10.54 23.19 -2.45
CA GLU A 180 -11.56 23.24 -3.50
C GLU A 180 -11.49 21.99 -4.39
N MET A 181 -12.56 21.71 -5.13
CA MET A 181 -12.60 20.58 -6.07
C MET A 181 -11.58 20.76 -7.20
N ALA A 182 -10.89 19.67 -7.57
CA ALA A 182 -10.03 19.64 -8.75
C ALA A 182 -10.83 19.19 -9.98
N HIS A 183 -11.14 20.14 -10.87
CA HIS A 183 -11.89 19.90 -12.10
C HIS A 183 -10.98 19.52 -13.26
N LYS A 184 -9.71 19.95 -13.26
CA LYS A 184 -8.76 19.62 -14.33
C LYS A 184 -7.55 18.88 -13.75
N VAL A 185 -7.41 17.60 -14.09
CA VAL A 185 -6.41 16.72 -13.47
C VAL A 185 -5.49 16.10 -14.51
N ALA A 186 -4.19 16.18 -14.26
CA ALA A 186 -3.17 15.47 -15.04
C ALA A 186 -2.64 14.25 -14.29
N TYR A 187 -2.43 13.14 -14.99
CA TYR A 187 -1.77 11.94 -14.48
C TYR A 187 -0.45 11.75 -15.23
N VAL A 188 0.66 11.70 -14.49
CA VAL A 188 2.01 11.59 -15.04
C VAL A 188 2.51 10.17 -14.88
N GLN A 189 2.66 9.45 -15.99
CA GLN A 189 3.09 8.05 -15.95
C GLN A 189 4.58 7.86 -15.73
N CYS A 190 4.94 6.67 -15.26
CA CYS A 190 6.31 6.21 -15.11
C CYS A 190 7.17 7.12 -14.21
N VAL A 191 6.59 7.64 -13.12
CA VAL A 191 7.33 8.45 -12.15
C VAL A 191 8.20 7.52 -11.30
N GLY A 192 9.50 7.53 -11.54
CA GLY A 192 10.47 6.64 -10.88
C GLY A 192 10.56 5.23 -11.47
N SER A 193 9.63 4.82 -12.35
CA SER A 193 9.69 3.56 -13.12
C SER A 193 10.29 3.77 -14.50
N ARG A 194 10.88 2.71 -15.07
CA ARG A 194 11.58 2.78 -16.37
C ARG A 194 12.62 3.90 -16.38
N ASP A 195 13.22 4.17 -15.23
CA ASP A 195 14.22 5.20 -15.02
C ASP A 195 15.51 4.55 -14.54
N PHE A 196 16.59 4.71 -15.31
CA PHE A 196 17.88 4.09 -15.01
C PHE A 196 18.51 4.59 -13.70
N ASN A 197 18.11 5.77 -13.22
CA ASN A 197 18.62 6.32 -11.96
C ASN A 197 17.85 5.81 -10.73
N TYR A 198 16.66 5.23 -10.93
CA TYR A 198 15.77 4.76 -9.86
C TYR A 198 15.33 3.32 -10.16
N CYS A 199 14.06 3.07 -10.46
CA CYS A 199 13.59 1.75 -10.84
C CYS A 199 13.67 1.57 -12.35
N ASN A 200 14.67 0.83 -12.83
CA ASN A 200 14.87 0.52 -14.24
C ASN A 200 13.89 -0.54 -14.81
N TYR A 201 12.84 -0.89 -14.05
CA TYR A 201 11.77 -1.80 -14.45
C TYR A 201 10.42 -1.08 -14.52
N CYS A 202 9.43 -1.74 -15.13
CA CYS A 202 8.05 -1.27 -15.16
C CYS A 202 7.28 -1.78 -13.94
N SER A 203 6.53 -0.91 -13.26
CA SER A 203 5.70 -1.30 -12.10
C SER A 203 4.38 -1.97 -12.47
N SER A 204 4.15 -2.29 -13.74
CA SER A 204 3.01 -3.05 -14.30
C SER A 204 1.61 -2.43 -14.16
N VAL A 205 1.28 -1.80 -13.02
CA VAL A 205 -0.08 -1.40 -12.66
C VAL A 205 -0.40 0.08 -12.92
N CYS A 206 0.60 0.94 -13.10
CA CYS A 206 0.43 2.40 -13.17
C CYS A 206 -0.39 2.92 -14.37
N CYS A 207 -0.28 2.25 -15.51
CA CYS A 207 -1.13 2.56 -16.66
C CYS A 207 -2.61 2.35 -16.32
N MET A 208 -2.92 1.22 -15.68
CA MET A 208 -4.30 0.81 -15.42
C MET A 208 -4.93 1.60 -14.27
N TYR A 209 -4.20 1.81 -13.15
CA TYR A 209 -4.79 2.57 -12.05
C TYR A 209 -5.03 4.03 -12.45
N ALA A 210 -4.17 4.65 -13.28
CA ALA A 210 -4.39 6.03 -13.69
C ALA A 210 -5.63 6.19 -14.60
N ILE A 211 -5.89 5.23 -15.49
CA ILE A 211 -7.13 5.21 -16.28
C ILE A 211 -8.32 5.03 -15.34
N LYS A 212 -8.22 4.11 -14.36
CA LYS A 212 -9.26 3.89 -13.35
C LYS A 212 -9.49 5.14 -12.51
N ASP A 213 -8.43 5.83 -12.08
CA ASP A 213 -8.49 7.05 -11.30
C ASP A 213 -9.16 8.17 -12.08
N ALA A 214 -8.77 8.40 -13.33
CA ALA A 214 -9.38 9.39 -14.21
C ALA A 214 -10.88 9.12 -14.45
N MET A 215 -11.26 7.85 -14.66
CA MET A 215 -12.67 7.47 -14.76
C MET A 215 -13.43 7.77 -13.45
N LEU A 216 -12.89 7.35 -12.30
CA LEU A 216 -13.50 7.59 -10.99
C LEU A 216 -13.62 9.08 -10.67
N GLY A 217 -12.62 9.89 -11.03
CA GLY A 217 -12.66 11.34 -10.89
C GLY A 217 -13.87 11.93 -11.60
N ARG A 218 -14.11 11.49 -12.84
CA ARG A 218 -15.29 11.89 -13.62
C ARG A 218 -16.62 11.35 -13.09
N GLU A 219 -16.64 10.18 -12.44
CA GLU A 219 -17.87 9.66 -11.80
C GLU A 219 -18.28 10.49 -10.58
N HIS A 220 -17.31 11.06 -9.85
CA HIS A 220 -17.57 11.91 -8.69
C HIS A 220 -17.81 13.38 -9.11
N GLU A 221 -17.11 13.84 -10.13
CA GLU A 221 -17.20 15.19 -10.70
C GLU A 221 -17.42 15.10 -12.23
N PRO A 222 -18.68 15.06 -12.71
CA PRO A 222 -19.02 14.80 -14.12
C PRO A 222 -18.39 15.77 -15.14
N ASP A 223 -18.14 17.00 -14.71
CA ASP A 223 -17.56 18.07 -15.52
C ASP A 223 -16.03 18.10 -15.47
N SER A 224 -15.39 17.15 -14.76
CA SER A 224 -13.93 17.09 -14.69
C SER A 224 -13.28 16.63 -16.00
N GLU A 225 -12.14 17.25 -16.31
CA GLU A 225 -11.27 16.92 -17.44
C GLU A 225 -10.02 16.18 -16.95
N SER A 226 -9.75 15.02 -17.53
CA SER A 226 -8.58 14.21 -17.22
C SER A 226 -7.61 14.11 -18.38
N TYR A 227 -6.32 14.22 -18.07
CA TYR A 227 -5.21 14.14 -19.03
C TYR A 227 -4.19 13.11 -18.55
N ILE A 228 -3.87 12.10 -19.33
CA ILE A 228 -2.86 11.08 -18.97
C ILE A 228 -1.65 11.21 -19.89
N PHE A 229 -0.51 11.57 -19.30
CA PHE A 229 0.78 11.67 -19.98
C PHE A 229 1.50 10.33 -19.92
N HIS A 230 1.74 9.71 -21.08
CA HIS A 230 2.36 8.39 -21.16
C HIS A 230 3.43 8.29 -22.24
N THR A 231 4.34 7.34 -22.09
CA THR A 231 5.21 6.89 -23.19
C THR A 231 4.55 5.77 -23.98
N ASP A 232 4.08 4.74 -23.26
CA ASP A 232 3.37 3.58 -23.79
C ASP A 232 2.29 3.18 -22.78
N PHE A 233 1.12 2.75 -23.24
CA PHE A 233 0.17 2.04 -22.39
C PHE A 233 0.53 0.55 -22.34
N ARG A 234 0.64 0.00 -21.13
CA ARG A 234 0.93 -1.43 -20.90
C ARG A 234 -0.29 -2.13 -20.33
N ASN A 235 -1.28 -2.30 -21.20
CA ASN A 235 -2.59 -2.83 -20.83
C ASN A 235 -2.60 -4.36 -20.96
N VAL A 236 -1.73 -5.01 -20.19
CA VAL A 236 -1.50 -6.46 -20.23
C VAL A 236 -2.44 -7.14 -19.25
N GLY A 237 -3.51 -7.74 -19.77
CA GLY A 237 -4.52 -8.41 -18.96
C GLY A 237 -5.79 -8.64 -19.75
N LYS A 238 -6.67 -9.50 -19.23
CA LYS A 238 -7.96 -9.74 -19.87
C LYS A 238 -8.78 -8.44 -19.84
N TRP A 239 -9.16 -7.95 -21.02
CA TRP A 239 -9.97 -6.73 -21.22
C TRP A 239 -9.32 -5.39 -20.89
N PHE A 240 -8.03 -5.34 -20.54
CA PHE A 240 -7.37 -4.07 -20.21
C PHE A 240 -7.34 -3.10 -21.40
N GLN A 241 -7.15 -3.59 -22.61
CA GLN A 241 -7.28 -2.76 -23.82
C GLN A 241 -8.70 -2.17 -23.98
N LYS A 242 -9.74 -2.94 -23.66
CA LYS A 242 -11.12 -2.41 -23.69
C LYS A 242 -11.34 -1.36 -22.63
N TYR A 243 -10.69 -1.50 -21.47
CA TYR A 243 -10.75 -0.52 -20.39
C TYR A 243 -10.14 0.83 -20.78
N GLU A 244 -8.99 0.81 -21.49
CA GLU A 244 -8.40 2.02 -22.08
C GLU A 244 -9.33 2.68 -23.10
N ILE A 245 -9.89 1.90 -24.03
CA ILE A 245 -10.84 2.39 -25.04
C ILE A 245 -12.04 3.03 -24.35
N ARG A 246 -12.61 2.35 -23.34
CA ARG A 246 -13.72 2.87 -22.53
C ARG A 246 -13.37 4.20 -21.86
N GLY A 247 -12.18 4.31 -21.27
CA GLY A 247 -11.71 5.55 -20.67
C GLY A 247 -11.71 6.74 -21.65
N LYS A 248 -11.33 6.50 -22.91
CA LYS A 248 -11.36 7.53 -23.95
C LYS A 248 -12.77 7.81 -24.48
N GLU A 249 -13.52 6.76 -24.85
CA GLU A 249 -14.79 6.89 -25.57
C GLU A 249 -15.97 7.27 -24.65
N GLU A 250 -16.05 6.68 -23.46
CA GLU A 250 -17.16 6.93 -22.52
C GLU A 250 -16.84 8.02 -21.50
N TYR A 251 -15.56 8.12 -21.07
CA TYR A 251 -15.12 9.05 -20.03
C TYR A 251 -14.27 10.21 -20.55
N GLY A 252 -14.09 10.33 -21.88
CA GLY A 252 -13.45 11.48 -22.52
C GLY A 252 -12.03 11.77 -22.02
N ILE A 253 -11.29 10.76 -21.56
CA ILE A 253 -9.93 10.97 -21.05
C ILE A 253 -9.01 11.33 -22.22
N ASN A 254 -8.22 12.41 -22.04
CA ASN A 254 -7.25 12.87 -23.01
C ASN A 254 -5.93 12.12 -22.81
N TYR A 255 -5.60 11.19 -23.70
CA TYR A 255 -4.30 10.51 -23.69
C TYR A 255 -3.28 11.31 -24.48
N ILE A 256 -2.19 11.70 -23.82
CA ILE A 256 -1.11 12.47 -24.41
C ILE A 256 0.14 11.60 -24.43
N ARG A 257 0.62 11.30 -25.64
CA ARG A 257 1.87 10.57 -25.82
C ARG A 257 3.07 11.50 -25.70
N GLY A 258 3.54 11.68 -24.49
CA GLY A 258 4.69 12.52 -24.12
C GLY A 258 5.10 12.30 -22.67
N ARG A 259 6.42 12.25 -22.42
CA ARG A 259 6.94 12.26 -21.04
C ARG A 259 7.02 13.71 -20.57
N VAL A 260 6.41 14.00 -19.42
CA VAL A 260 6.52 15.32 -18.78
C VAL A 260 7.98 15.57 -18.43
N ALA A 261 8.50 16.70 -18.89
CA ALA A 261 9.88 17.10 -18.67
C ALA A 261 10.04 17.85 -17.35
N ASP A 262 9.11 18.74 -17.05
CA ASP A 262 9.12 19.60 -15.86
C ASP A 262 7.69 19.98 -15.46
N ILE A 263 7.47 20.23 -14.18
CA ILE A 263 6.24 20.79 -13.62
C ILE A 263 6.62 22.08 -12.92
N THR A 264 5.97 23.16 -13.35
CA THR A 264 6.06 24.49 -12.74
C THR A 264 4.71 24.87 -12.12
N GLU A 265 4.63 26.02 -11.45
CA GLU A 265 3.41 26.46 -10.77
C GLU A 265 3.05 27.88 -11.23
N ASP A 266 1.75 28.15 -11.42
CA ASP A 266 1.24 29.49 -11.73
C ASP A 266 1.02 30.34 -10.46
N GLU A 267 0.54 31.58 -10.63
CA GLU A 267 0.27 32.49 -9.50
C GLU A 267 -0.81 31.98 -8.52
N ASN A 268 -1.66 31.04 -8.96
CA ASN A 268 -2.75 30.46 -8.18
C ASN A 268 -2.39 29.10 -7.56
N GLN A 269 -1.11 28.70 -7.56
CA GLN A 269 -0.63 27.39 -7.11
C GLN A 269 -1.08 26.21 -8.02
N ASN A 270 -1.49 26.46 -9.26
CA ASN A 270 -1.88 25.41 -10.19
C ASN A 270 -0.66 24.85 -10.95
N PRO A 271 -0.50 23.52 -11.05
CA PRO A 271 0.58 22.91 -11.81
C PRO A 271 0.49 23.19 -13.32
N ILE A 272 1.62 23.58 -13.92
CA ILE A 272 1.82 23.68 -15.36
C ILE A 272 2.81 22.59 -15.78
N LEU A 273 2.32 21.61 -16.55
CA LEU A 273 3.13 20.49 -17.05
C LEU A 273 3.74 20.85 -18.41
N TRP A 274 5.07 20.77 -18.50
CA TRP A 274 5.82 20.97 -19.75
C TRP A 274 6.22 19.63 -20.36
N TYR A 275 5.90 19.41 -21.63
CA TYR A 275 6.10 18.12 -22.28
C TYR A 275 6.30 18.26 -23.79
N GLU A 276 6.94 17.27 -24.40
CA GLU A 276 6.95 17.10 -25.86
C GLU A 276 5.80 16.17 -26.25
N ASP A 277 4.90 16.67 -27.08
CA ASP A 277 3.86 15.86 -27.70
C ASP A 277 4.46 15.14 -28.91
N THR A 278 4.64 13.83 -28.80
CA THR A 278 5.35 13.05 -29.82
C THR A 278 4.56 12.85 -31.11
N GLU A 279 3.24 13.07 -31.09
CA GLU A 279 2.40 12.98 -32.28
C GLU A 279 2.53 14.24 -33.13
N THR A 280 2.52 15.41 -32.49
CA THR A 280 2.68 16.71 -33.16
C THR A 280 4.13 17.17 -33.29
N ARG A 281 5.05 16.60 -32.51
CA ARG A 281 6.47 16.96 -32.40
C ARG A 281 6.69 18.40 -31.94
N GLU A 282 5.83 18.86 -31.04
CA GLU A 282 5.88 20.20 -30.46
C GLU A 282 6.07 20.13 -28.95
N VAL A 283 6.82 21.09 -28.42
CA VAL A 283 6.88 21.34 -26.98
C VAL A 283 5.65 22.15 -26.59
N LYS A 284 4.86 21.61 -25.67
CA LYS A 284 3.61 22.20 -25.19
C LYS A 284 3.63 22.32 -23.67
N SER A 285 2.70 23.12 -23.16
CA SER A 285 2.40 23.17 -21.74
C SER A 285 0.90 23.00 -21.50
N LEU A 286 0.56 22.39 -20.37
CA LEU A 286 -0.83 22.22 -19.92
C LEU A 286 -0.96 22.69 -18.47
N ASN A 287 -1.74 23.73 -18.26
CA ASN A 287 -2.15 24.16 -16.92
C ASN A 287 -3.32 23.28 -16.45
N VAL A 288 -3.20 22.73 -15.24
CA VAL A 288 -4.17 21.88 -14.55
C VAL A 288 -4.27 22.30 -13.08
N GLU A 289 -5.35 21.88 -12.43
CA GLU A 289 -5.61 22.20 -11.02
C GLU A 289 -4.96 21.18 -10.06
N MET A 290 -4.67 19.97 -10.55
CA MET A 290 -3.99 18.93 -9.81
C MET A 290 -3.15 18.06 -10.74
N ALA A 291 -1.94 17.70 -10.31
CA ALA A 291 -1.10 16.72 -10.98
C ALA A 291 -0.88 15.49 -10.08
N VAL A 292 -1.19 14.32 -10.61
CA VAL A 292 -1.08 13.02 -9.95
C VAL A 292 0.10 12.27 -10.54
N LEU A 293 1.10 11.99 -9.70
CA LEU A 293 2.30 11.27 -10.06
C LEU A 293 2.05 9.76 -9.92
N SER A 294 2.04 9.05 -11.03
CA SER A 294 1.93 7.59 -11.04
C SER A 294 3.29 6.97 -10.69
N THR A 295 3.56 6.91 -9.39
CA THR A 295 4.85 6.49 -8.81
C THR A 295 5.13 5.01 -8.99
N ALA A 296 6.42 4.68 -9.08
CA ALA A 296 6.89 3.31 -9.09
C ALA A 296 6.46 2.54 -7.84
N ALA A 297 6.12 1.27 -8.02
CA ALA A 297 5.97 0.31 -6.94
C ALA A 297 7.28 -0.49 -6.80
N MET A 298 7.73 -0.65 -5.55
CA MET A 298 8.99 -1.24 -5.14
C MET A 298 8.75 -2.40 -4.18
N ALA A 299 9.78 -3.20 -3.91
CA ALA A 299 9.74 -4.17 -2.84
C ALA A 299 9.43 -3.48 -1.49
N ALA A 300 8.61 -4.14 -0.66
CA ALA A 300 8.23 -3.62 0.65
C ALA A 300 9.44 -3.31 1.54
N LYS A 301 9.39 -2.22 2.29
CA LYS A 301 10.36 -1.87 3.33
C LYS A 301 10.47 -3.04 4.32
N GLY A 302 11.71 -3.35 4.71
CA GLY A 302 12.01 -4.51 5.56
C GLY A 302 12.11 -5.85 4.84
N SER A 303 11.87 -5.91 3.51
CA SER A 303 12.05 -7.14 2.72
C SER A 303 13.45 -7.73 2.86
N SER A 304 14.50 -6.90 2.83
CA SER A 304 15.89 -7.33 3.04
C SER A 304 16.15 -7.92 4.43
N GLU A 305 15.53 -7.36 5.46
CA GLU A 305 15.68 -7.85 6.84
C GLU A 305 14.93 -9.16 7.02
N LEU A 306 13.71 -9.27 6.49
CA LEU A 306 12.96 -10.52 6.48
C LEU A 306 13.69 -11.60 5.69
N ALA A 307 14.24 -11.25 4.53
CA ALA A 307 14.99 -12.18 3.70
C ALA A 307 16.19 -12.79 4.46
N LYS A 308 16.93 -11.96 5.19
CA LYS A 308 18.02 -12.42 6.07
C LYS A 308 17.53 -13.35 7.18
N LYS A 309 16.39 -13.02 7.82
CA LYS A 309 15.79 -13.86 8.88
C LYS A 309 15.34 -15.23 8.36
N LEU A 310 14.90 -15.31 7.11
CA LEU A 310 14.38 -16.52 6.48
C LEU A 310 15.44 -17.29 5.65
N GLY A 311 16.60 -16.68 5.38
CA GLY A 311 17.62 -17.26 4.49
C GLY A 311 17.23 -17.25 3.01
N VAL A 312 16.25 -16.43 2.61
CA VAL A 312 15.80 -16.36 1.21
C VAL A 312 16.59 -15.31 0.42
N ASN A 313 16.84 -15.61 -0.84
CA ASN A 313 17.51 -14.70 -1.76
C ASN A 313 16.55 -13.60 -2.23
N LEU A 314 17.12 -12.43 -2.53
CA LEU A 314 16.44 -11.34 -3.21
C LEU A 314 16.99 -11.17 -4.63
N SER A 315 16.17 -10.64 -5.53
CA SER A 315 16.61 -10.15 -6.83
C SER A 315 17.42 -8.87 -6.69
N GLU A 316 18.04 -8.42 -7.78
CA GLU A 316 18.77 -7.14 -7.84
C GLU A 316 17.91 -5.92 -7.48
N HIS A 317 16.58 -6.05 -7.55
CA HIS A 317 15.62 -4.99 -7.21
C HIS A 317 15.00 -5.15 -5.81
N GLY A 318 15.47 -6.11 -5.02
CA GLY A 318 15.01 -6.32 -3.64
C GLY A 318 13.70 -7.12 -3.49
N PHE A 319 13.15 -7.65 -4.58
CA PHE A 319 12.02 -8.60 -4.53
C PHE A 319 12.51 -9.99 -4.11
N VAL A 320 11.66 -10.78 -3.47
CA VAL A 320 11.96 -12.17 -3.13
C VAL A 320 12.23 -12.95 -4.41
N ALA A 321 13.39 -13.60 -4.49
CA ALA A 321 13.77 -14.38 -5.66
C ALA A 321 12.96 -15.70 -5.68
N ALA A 322 11.88 -15.68 -6.46
CA ALA A 322 11.15 -16.86 -6.90
C ALA A 322 11.15 -16.87 -8.44
N GLY A 323 11.26 -18.04 -9.07
CA GLY A 323 11.56 -18.09 -10.50
C GLY A 323 11.33 -19.43 -11.17
N LEU A 324 11.65 -19.50 -12.46
CA LEU A 324 11.38 -20.69 -13.26
C LEU A 324 12.29 -21.87 -12.86
N PRO A 325 11.78 -23.11 -12.88
CA PRO A 325 10.44 -23.50 -13.35
C PRO A 325 9.32 -23.39 -12.30
N TYR A 326 9.62 -23.02 -11.05
CA TYR A 326 8.69 -23.01 -9.92
C TYR A 326 8.46 -21.58 -9.39
N PRO A 327 7.49 -20.82 -9.96
CA PRO A 327 7.39 -19.37 -9.75
C PRO A 327 7.03 -18.94 -8.33
N SER A 328 6.66 -19.87 -7.45
CA SER A 328 6.38 -19.62 -6.03
C SER A 328 7.48 -20.14 -5.11
N ASP A 329 8.42 -20.94 -5.59
CA ASP A 329 9.44 -21.57 -4.75
C ASP A 329 10.65 -20.64 -4.60
N THR A 330 11.15 -20.54 -3.37
CA THR A 330 12.40 -19.80 -3.07
C THR A 330 13.60 -20.74 -3.11
N ASN A 331 14.80 -20.22 -2.84
CA ASN A 331 16.00 -21.04 -2.66
C ASN A 331 15.96 -21.92 -1.40
N VAL A 332 15.05 -21.68 -0.45
CA VAL A 332 14.93 -22.46 0.79
C VAL A 332 13.74 -23.41 0.67
N PRO A 333 13.95 -24.74 0.65
CA PRO A 333 12.87 -25.70 0.58
C PRO A 333 11.86 -25.52 1.72
N GLY A 334 10.56 -25.49 1.39
CA GLY A 334 9.49 -25.25 2.35
C GLY A 334 9.16 -23.77 2.60
N ILE A 335 9.90 -22.83 2.00
CA ILE A 335 9.58 -21.41 1.96
C ILE A 335 9.18 -21.01 0.54
N PHE A 336 7.99 -20.44 0.41
CA PHE A 336 7.38 -20.00 -0.84
C PHE A 336 7.14 -18.49 -0.81
N ALA A 337 6.88 -17.88 -1.96
CA ALA A 337 6.55 -16.47 -2.08
C ALA A 337 5.48 -16.21 -3.14
N CYS A 338 4.68 -15.16 -2.96
CA CYS A 338 3.60 -14.81 -3.89
C CYS A 338 3.20 -13.34 -3.85
N GLY A 339 2.56 -12.88 -4.92
CA GLY A 339 2.09 -11.50 -5.06
C GLY A 339 3.23 -10.53 -5.32
N PHE A 340 3.00 -9.26 -5.01
CA PHE A 340 3.96 -8.20 -5.38
C PHE A 340 5.36 -8.37 -4.77
N CYS A 341 5.51 -9.16 -3.69
CA CYS A 341 6.82 -9.34 -3.08
C CYS A 341 7.81 -10.11 -3.98
N ILE A 342 7.34 -10.83 -5.01
CA ILE A 342 8.20 -11.49 -6.01
C ILE A 342 8.44 -10.64 -7.26
N GLY A 343 7.71 -9.52 -7.41
CA GLY A 343 7.84 -8.60 -8.53
C GLY A 343 6.52 -7.91 -8.88
N PRO A 344 6.53 -6.94 -9.81
CA PRO A 344 5.33 -6.19 -10.16
C PRO A 344 4.19 -7.06 -10.70
N ALA A 345 3.06 -7.06 -9.97
CA ALA A 345 1.87 -7.84 -10.28
C ALA A 345 0.60 -7.05 -9.94
N ASP A 346 -0.49 -7.29 -10.66
CA ASP A 346 -1.80 -6.73 -10.29
C ASP A 346 -2.51 -7.62 -9.25
N ILE A 347 -3.73 -7.24 -8.85
CA ILE A 347 -4.52 -8.00 -7.87
C ILE A 347 -4.87 -9.41 -8.39
N PRO A 348 -5.47 -9.59 -9.59
CA PRO A 348 -5.75 -10.91 -10.14
C PRO A 348 -4.53 -11.85 -10.19
N GLU A 349 -3.38 -11.35 -10.65
CA GLU A 349 -2.15 -12.11 -10.71
C GLU A 349 -1.67 -12.48 -9.30
N SER A 350 -1.70 -11.54 -8.36
CA SER A 350 -1.32 -11.79 -6.97
C SER A 350 -2.20 -12.87 -6.30
N VAL A 351 -3.51 -12.87 -6.57
CA VAL A 351 -4.44 -13.88 -6.07
C VAL A 351 -4.15 -15.27 -6.67
N ALA A 352 -3.87 -15.32 -7.97
CA ALA A 352 -3.50 -16.56 -8.64
C ALA A 352 -2.20 -17.15 -8.08
N GLN A 353 -1.17 -16.30 -7.91
CA GLN A 353 0.09 -16.69 -7.31
C GLN A 353 -0.07 -17.14 -5.85
N ALA A 354 -0.93 -16.49 -5.06
CA ALA A 354 -1.20 -16.91 -3.69
C ALA A 354 -1.83 -18.31 -3.62
N SER A 355 -2.74 -18.62 -4.55
CA SER A 355 -3.32 -19.95 -4.68
C SER A 355 -2.29 -21.01 -5.09
N ALA A 356 -1.36 -20.65 -5.99
CA ALA A 356 -0.24 -21.53 -6.37
C ALA A 356 0.69 -21.81 -5.18
N ALA A 357 1.10 -20.77 -4.45
CA ALA A 357 1.95 -20.91 -3.26
C ALA A 357 1.27 -21.72 -2.14
N ALA A 358 -0.03 -21.54 -1.94
CA ALA A 358 -0.80 -22.33 -0.98
C ALA A 358 -0.80 -23.84 -1.34
N ASN A 359 -0.95 -24.19 -2.62
CA ASN A 359 -0.87 -25.58 -3.07
C ASN A 359 0.53 -26.18 -2.85
N ARG A 360 1.59 -25.42 -3.14
CA ARG A 360 2.97 -25.87 -2.91
C ARG A 360 3.28 -26.06 -1.43
N ALA A 361 2.80 -25.16 -0.57
CA ALA A 361 2.93 -25.30 0.87
C ALA A 361 2.15 -26.51 1.40
N ALA A 362 0.94 -26.75 0.89
CA ALA A 362 0.14 -27.91 1.28
C ALA A 362 0.84 -29.23 0.94
N GLU A 363 1.48 -29.34 -0.24
CA GLU A 363 2.25 -30.52 -0.63
C GLU A 363 3.34 -30.86 0.40
N VAL A 364 4.08 -29.86 0.85
CA VAL A 364 5.12 -30.02 1.89
C VAL A 364 4.52 -30.49 3.21
N VAL A 365 3.44 -29.85 3.66
CA VAL A 365 2.79 -30.17 4.94
C VAL A 365 2.25 -31.61 4.92
N PHE A 366 1.54 -32.01 3.87
CA PHE A 366 1.00 -33.37 3.74
C PHE A 366 2.08 -34.46 3.64
N LEU A 367 3.18 -34.19 2.96
CA LEU A 367 4.31 -35.14 2.88
C LEU A 367 5.06 -35.25 4.21
N GLY A 368 5.13 -34.17 4.99
CA GLY A 368 5.72 -34.15 6.33
C GLY A 368 4.94 -35.00 7.33
N GLU A 369 3.60 -34.96 7.29
CA GLU A 369 2.75 -35.78 8.16
C GLU A 369 2.94 -37.29 7.93
N LYS A 370 3.01 -37.72 6.66
CA LYS A 370 3.22 -39.14 6.33
C LYS A 370 4.53 -39.71 6.89
N LYS A 371 5.58 -38.90 7.01
CA LYS A 371 6.87 -39.31 7.60
C LYS A 371 6.86 -39.39 9.12
N LYS A 372 5.92 -38.71 9.81
CA LYS A 372 5.77 -38.80 11.27
C LYS A 372 4.89 -39.98 11.70
N THR A 373 4.03 -40.47 10.81
CA THR A 373 3.10 -41.60 11.06
C THR A 373 3.59 -42.97 10.57
N ALA A 374 4.75 -43.02 9.90
CA ALA A 374 5.41 -44.25 9.45
C ALA A 374 6.69 -44.46 10.29
#